data_AF-A0AAE9ZGK3-F1
#
_entry.id   AF-A0AAE9ZGK3-F1
#
_cell.length_a   1.000
_cell.length_b   1.000
_cell.length_c   1.000
_cell.angle_alpha   90.00
_cell.angle_beta   90.00
_cell.angle_gamma   90.00
#
_symmetry.space_group_name_H-M   'P 1'
#
loop_
_entity.id
_entity.type
_entity.pdbx_description
1 polymer ?
#
loop_
_entity_poly.entity_id
_entity_poly.type
_entity_poly.pdbx_seq_one_letter_code
_entity_poly.pdbx_strand_id
1 'polypeptide(L)'
;MAWTDERVELLKTLWAEGLSAAQIANKMGGVTRNAVIGKVHRLGLSGRATPAKPQRGCAPTAVRKEETVVKPERAELRPVIPEPDSIAPLVLDSGDKTTVNTIKNNMCKWPIGDPAKDDFHFCGQPAMVGKSYCSHHARMAFQPPQRRDRTEVRRPAAQLERRRAAG
;
A
#
# COMPACT_ATOMS: atom_id res chain seq x y z
N MET A 1 8.78 -18.91 -16.02
CA MET A 1 8.91 -19.38 -14.62
C MET A 1 7.63 -20.07 -14.20
N ALA A 2 7.52 -21.37 -14.48
CA ALA A 2 6.37 -22.18 -14.08
C ALA A 2 6.60 -22.75 -12.68
N TRP A 3 5.52 -22.86 -11.90
CA TRP A 3 5.50 -23.69 -10.69
C TRP A 3 5.41 -25.15 -11.15
N THR A 4 6.57 -25.77 -11.36
CA THR A 4 6.65 -27.21 -11.66
C THR A 4 6.19 -28.02 -10.45
N ASP A 5 5.67 -29.22 -10.67
CA ASP A 5 5.19 -30.09 -9.60
C ASP A 5 6.28 -30.39 -8.56
N GLU A 6 7.52 -30.61 -9.00
CA GLU A 6 8.70 -30.76 -8.11
C GLU A 6 8.88 -29.57 -7.16
N ARG A 7 8.67 -28.34 -7.65
CA ARG A 7 8.76 -27.12 -6.82
C ARG A 7 7.58 -26.98 -5.87
N VAL A 8 6.41 -27.49 -6.25
CA VAL A 8 5.22 -27.49 -5.39
C VAL A 8 5.37 -28.52 -4.27
N GLU A 9 5.93 -29.68 -4.54
CA GLU A 9 6.26 -30.68 -3.52
C GLU A 9 7.31 -30.16 -2.54
N LEU A 10 8.41 -29.60 -3.05
CA LEU A 10 9.43 -28.96 -2.22
C LEU A 10 8.83 -27.85 -1.34
N LEU A 11 7.93 -27.02 -1.90
CA LEU A 11 7.20 -26.00 -1.15
C LEU A 11 6.38 -26.61 -0.01
N LYS A 12 5.64 -27.70 -0.27
CA LYS A 12 4.83 -28.39 0.75
C LYS A 12 5.71 -28.93 1.87
N THR A 13 6.84 -29.56 1.55
CA THR A 13 7.79 -30.10 2.53
C THR A 13 8.38 -28.99 3.40
N LEU A 14 8.91 -27.93 2.79
CA LEU A 14 9.50 -26.80 3.52
C LEU A 14 8.46 -26.02 4.34
N TRP A 15 7.22 -25.97 3.87
CA TRP A 15 6.12 -25.37 4.62
C TRP A 15 5.71 -26.22 5.83
N ALA A 16 5.69 -27.55 5.70
CA ALA A 16 5.46 -28.48 6.80
C ALA A 16 6.59 -28.42 7.84
N GLU A 17 7.84 -28.24 7.41
CA GLU A 17 8.99 -27.94 8.28
C GLU A 17 8.85 -26.61 9.04
N GLY A 18 7.89 -25.76 8.66
CA GLY A 18 7.59 -24.51 9.35
C GLY A 18 8.50 -23.33 8.98
N LEU A 19 9.18 -23.41 7.83
CA LEU A 19 10.01 -22.32 7.33
C LEU A 19 9.16 -21.13 6.91
N SER A 20 9.69 -19.92 7.11
CA SER A 20 9.02 -18.71 6.64
C SER A 20 9.09 -18.60 5.11
N ALA A 21 8.09 -17.93 4.51
CA ALA A 21 8.05 -17.75 3.05
C ALA A 21 9.31 -17.09 2.45
N ALA A 22 10.02 -16.26 3.22
CA ALA A 22 11.28 -15.66 2.78
C ALA A 22 12.44 -16.68 2.75
N GLN A 23 12.51 -17.57 3.74
CA GLN A 23 13.50 -18.65 3.77
C GLN A 23 13.25 -19.67 2.65
N ILE A 24 11.98 -20.00 2.40
CA ILE A 24 11.58 -20.90 1.31
C ILE A 24 11.96 -20.28 -0.05
N ALA A 25 11.73 -18.99 -0.23
CA ALA A 25 12.11 -18.29 -1.46
C ALA A 25 13.63 -18.37 -1.72
N ASN A 26 14.44 -18.20 -0.67
CA ASN A 26 15.90 -18.32 -0.76
C ASN A 26 16.36 -19.75 -1.08
N LYS A 27 15.71 -20.78 -0.49
CA LYS A 27 16.03 -22.19 -0.77
C LYS A 27 15.64 -22.63 -2.19
N MET A 28 14.49 -22.19 -2.69
CA MET A 28 13.98 -22.61 -4.00
C MET A 28 14.62 -21.86 -5.18
N GLY A 29 15.19 -20.67 -4.93
CA GLY A 29 15.90 -19.85 -5.92
C GLY A 29 14.99 -19.30 -7.04
N GLY A 30 15.16 -18.04 -7.44
CA GLY A 30 14.40 -17.47 -8.57
C GLY A 30 12.89 -17.33 -8.34
N VAL A 31 12.43 -17.39 -7.09
CA VAL A 31 11.06 -17.07 -6.67
C VAL A 31 11.10 -16.03 -5.55
N THR A 32 10.14 -15.10 -5.54
CA THR A 32 10.07 -14.07 -4.48
C THR A 32 9.23 -14.56 -3.29
N ARG A 33 9.43 -13.96 -2.11
CA ARG A 33 8.60 -14.20 -0.92
C ARG A 33 7.10 -14.16 -1.24
N ASN A 34 6.67 -13.16 -2.03
CA ASN A 34 5.25 -12.98 -2.37
C ASN A 34 4.74 -14.06 -3.31
N ALA A 35 5.59 -14.57 -4.22
CA ALA A 35 5.23 -15.71 -5.07
C ALA A 35 4.96 -16.96 -4.23
N VAL A 36 5.80 -17.22 -3.22
CA VAL A 36 5.63 -18.34 -2.28
C VAL A 36 4.32 -18.22 -1.50
N ILE A 37 4.05 -17.07 -0.87
CA ILE A 37 2.80 -16.81 -0.12
C ILE A 37 1.59 -17.02 -1.03
N GLY A 38 1.64 -16.45 -2.24
CA GLY A 38 0.55 -16.57 -3.21
C GLY A 38 0.32 -18.01 -3.69
N LYS A 39 1.36 -18.86 -3.75
CA LYS A 39 1.22 -20.27 -4.12
C LYS A 39 0.68 -21.11 -2.96
N VAL A 40 1.18 -20.89 -1.74
CA VAL A 40 0.67 -21.55 -0.51
C VAL A 40 -0.82 -21.27 -0.33
N HIS A 41 -1.25 -20.01 -0.50
CA HIS A 41 -2.65 -19.62 -0.39
C HIS A 41 -3.53 -20.28 -1.46
N ARG A 42 -3.05 -20.41 -2.69
CA ARG A 42 -3.77 -21.11 -3.78
C ARG A 42 -3.86 -22.62 -3.55
N LEU A 43 -2.89 -23.21 -2.85
CA LEU A 43 -2.86 -24.63 -2.48
C LEU A 43 -3.67 -24.94 -1.21
N GLY A 44 -4.27 -23.95 -0.56
CA GLY A 44 -5.05 -24.14 0.66
C GLY A 44 -4.23 -24.58 1.88
N LEU A 45 -2.90 -24.43 1.85
CA LEU A 45 -1.99 -24.83 2.94
C LEU A 45 -1.95 -23.79 4.08
N SER A 46 -2.99 -22.97 4.20
CA SER A 46 -3.14 -21.92 5.20
C SER A 46 -3.35 -22.53 6.58
N GLY A 47 -2.25 -22.69 7.33
CA GLY A 47 -2.27 -23.40 8.62
C GLY A 47 -1.09 -23.09 9.56
N ARG A 48 -0.46 -21.92 9.45
CA ARG A 48 0.43 -21.40 10.50
C ARG A 48 0.11 -19.92 10.75
N ALA A 49 -1.01 -19.70 11.41
CA ALA A 49 -1.39 -18.38 11.88
C ALA A 49 -0.56 -18.03 13.12
N THR A 50 0.56 -17.34 12.91
CA THR A 50 1.00 -16.32 13.86
C THR A 50 1.29 -15.05 13.09
N PRO A 51 0.40 -14.04 13.12
CA PRO A 51 0.85 -12.70 12.80
C PRO A 51 1.86 -12.31 13.87
N ALA A 52 3.14 -12.27 13.49
CA ALA A 52 4.15 -11.59 14.29
C ALA A 52 3.73 -10.11 14.36
N LYS A 53 3.01 -9.76 15.43
CA LYS A 53 2.74 -8.38 15.82
C LYS A 53 4.10 -7.69 15.84
N PRO A 54 4.32 -6.59 15.11
CA PRO A 54 5.53 -5.81 15.31
C PRO A 54 5.47 -5.28 16.75
N GLN A 55 6.20 -5.91 17.66
CA GLN A 55 6.50 -5.30 18.96
C GLN A 55 7.37 -4.08 18.68
N ARG A 56 6.74 -2.94 18.37
CA ARG A 56 7.31 -1.67 18.79
C ARG A 56 7.21 -1.69 20.31
N GLY A 57 8.32 -1.99 20.95
CA GLY A 57 8.44 -1.90 22.40
C GLY A 57 8.01 -0.50 22.84
N CYS A 58 6.90 -0.44 23.55
CA CYS A 58 6.60 0.66 24.43
C CYS A 58 7.27 0.30 25.76
N ALA A 59 8.30 1.06 26.15
CA ALA A 59 8.76 1.13 27.52
C ALA A 59 8.61 2.60 27.95
N PRO A 60 7.83 2.90 28.98
CA PRO A 60 7.68 4.25 29.50
C PRO A 60 8.77 4.50 30.53
N THR A 61 9.67 5.44 30.27
CA THR A 61 10.50 6.03 31.32
C THR A 61 10.72 7.49 31.00
N ALA A 62 10.04 8.33 31.77
CA ALA A 62 10.33 9.74 31.90
C ALA A 62 11.70 9.92 32.57
N VAL A 63 12.58 10.71 31.96
CA VAL A 63 13.45 11.63 32.69
C VAL A 63 13.61 12.90 31.84
N ARG A 64 13.08 13.99 32.38
CA ARG A 64 13.21 15.38 31.96
C ARG A 64 14.66 15.83 32.13
N LYS A 65 15.24 16.47 31.12
CA LYS A 65 16.19 17.55 31.37
C LYS A 65 15.98 18.69 30.38
N GLU A 66 15.65 19.83 30.97
CA GLU A 66 15.54 21.16 30.40
C GLU A 66 16.90 21.61 29.89
N GLU A 67 17.00 22.02 28.63
CA GLU A 67 17.99 23.00 28.21
C GLU A 67 17.46 23.78 26.99
N THR A 68 17.52 25.09 27.15
CA THR A 68 16.84 26.15 26.41
C THR A 68 17.55 26.48 25.11
N VAL A 69 16.85 26.43 23.98
CA VAL A 69 17.17 27.25 22.80
C VAL A 69 15.87 27.73 22.16
N VAL A 70 15.81 29.04 21.95
CA VAL A 70 14.66 29.84 21.52
C VAL A 70 14.09 29.31 20.19
N LYS A 71 12.86 28.84 20.26
CA LYS A 71 12.01 28.51 19.10
C LYS A 71 11.57 29.83 18.47
N PRO A 72 11.82 30.10 17.17
CA PRO A 72 11.21 31.26 16.55
C PRO A 72 9.69 31.08 16.63
N GLU A 73 9.05 32.14 17.09
CA GLU A 73 7.62 32.30 17.22
C GLU A 73 6.96 32.00 15.87
N ARG A 74 6.61 30.73 15.66
CA ARG A 74 5.74 30.30 14.58
C ARG A 74 4.36 30.76 15.01
N ALA A 75 4.02 31.98 14.60
CA ALA A 75 2.67 32.48 14.54
C ALA A 75 1.73 31.32 14.19
N GLU A 76 0.73 31.11 15.02
CA GLU A 76 -0.34 30.15 14.81
C GLU A 76 -1.14 30.56 13.56
N LEU A 77 -0.61 30.27 12.39
CA LEU A 77 -1.46 29.99 11.24
C LEU A 77 -2.02 28.60 11.50
N ARG A 78 -3.14 28.57 12.24
CA ARG A 78 -4.12 27.50 12.14
C ARG A 78 -4.27 27.27 10.63
N PRO A 79 -3.96 26.07 10.10
CA PRO A 79 -4.28 25.80 8.71
C PRO A 79 -5.79 25.93 8.65
N VAL A 80 -6.27 27.00 8.01
CA VAL A 80 -7.62 27.01 7.46
C VAL A 80 -7.55 25.89 6.44
N ILE A 81 -7.97 24.69 6.84
CA ILE A 81 -8.37 23.67 5.89
C ILE A 81 -9.52 24.38 5.17
N PRO A 82 -9.38 24.82 3.90
CA PRO A 82 -10.56 25.24 3.17
C PRO A 82 -11.49 24.04 3.26
N GLU A 83 -12.66 24.23 3.88
CA GLU A 83 -13.73 23.25 3.85
C GLU A 83 -13.81 22.81 2.39
N PRO A 84 -13.67 21.50 2.11
CA PRO A 84 -13.58 21.07 0.74
C PRO A 84 -14.86 21.55 0.09
N ASP A 85 -14.74 22.51 -0.84
CA ASP A 85 -15.81 22.86 -1.75
C ASP A 85 -16.30 21.52 -2.28
N SER A 86 -17.44 21.10 -1.75
CA SER A 86 -18.13 19.91 -2.15
C SER A 86 -18.52 20.21 -3.58
N ILE A 87 -17.65 19.84 -4.51
CA ILE A 87 -17.88 19.98 -5.93
C ILE A 87 -19.12 19.13 -6.18
N ALA A 88 -20.26 19.81 -6.26
CA ALA A 88 -21.51 19.20 -6.63
C ALA A 88 -21.24 18.46 -7.95
N PRO A 89 -21.77 17.23 -8.12
CA PRO A 89 -21.69 16.54 -9.41
C PRO A 89 -22.10 17.53 -10.50
N LEU A 90 -21.30 17.70 -11.57
CA LEU A 90 -21.78 18.50 -12.70
C LEU A 90 -23.03 17.79 -13.18
N VAL A 91 -24.15 18.48 -13.00
CA VAL A 91 -25.37 18.22 -13.72
C VAL A 91 -25.02 18.45 -15.19
N LEU A 92 -25.14 17.40 -16.02
CA LEU A 92 -25.01 17.54 -17.47
C LEU A 92 -26.01 18.61 -17.94
N ASP A 93 -25.75 19.30 -19.04
CA ASP A 93 -26.64 20.33 -19.60
C ASP A 93 -28.09 19.83 -19.83
N SER A 94 -28.29 18.52 -19.81
CA SER A 94 -29.58 17.82 -19.93
C SER A 94 -30.33 17.57 -18.61
N GLY A 95 -29.77 17.94 -17.45
CA GLY A 95 -30.40 17.67 -16.14
C GLY A 95 -30.22 16.24 -15.61
N ASP A 96 -29.65 15.34 -16.42
CA ASP A 96 -29.49 13.93 -16.09
C ASP A 96 -28.16 13.61 -15.37
N LYS A 97 -28.21 12.62 -14.47
CA LYS A 97 -27.03 12.06 -13.80
C LYS A 97 -26.24 11.19 -14.78
N THR A 98 -24.91 11.21 -14.70
CA THR A 98 -24.07 10.36 -15.57
C THR A 98 -24.24 8.89 -15.13
N THR A 99 -24.83 8.04 -15.96
CA THR A 99 -25.01 6.61 -15.68
C THR A 99 -24.01 5.76 -16.46
N VAL A 100 -24.05 4.43 -16.26
CA VAL A 100 -23.18 3.48 -17.01
C VAL A 100 -23.33 3.66 -18.53
N ASN A 101 -24.51 4.02 -19.00
CA ASN A 101 -24.80 4.14 -20.42
C ASN A 101 -24.34 5.47 -21.02
N THR A 102 -24.31 6.55 -20.23
CA THR A 102 -24.04 7.91 -20.74
C THR A 102 -22.59 8.35 -20.55
N ILE A 103 -21.76 7.59 -19.82
CA ILE A 103 -20.38 7.96 -19.54
C ILE A 103 -19.42 7.74 -20.73
N LYS A 104 -18.76 8.82 -21.17
CA LYS A 104 -17.76 8.79 -22.26
C LYS A 104 -16.33 8.54 -21.73
N ASN A 105 -15.38 8.30 -22.63
CA ASN A 105 -13.96 8.05 -22.27
C ASN A 105 -13.28 9.27 -21.62
N ASN A 106 -13.68 10.48 -22.00
CA ASN A 106 -13.10 11.73 -21.48
C ASN A 106 -13.83 12.24 -20.22
N MET A 107 -14.66 11.40 -19.58
CA MET A 107 -15.43 11.74 -18.40
C MET A 107 -14.98 10.92 -17.18
N CYS A 108 -15.11 11.52 -16.00
CA CYS A 108 -14.68 10.96 -14.73
C CYS A 108 -15.58 9.80 -14.32
N LYS A 109 -14.98 8.62 -14.22
CA LYS A 109 -15.67 7.34 -13.92
C LYS A 109 -15.81 7.03 -12.43
N TRP A 110 -15.81 8.05 -11.57
CA TRP A 110 -15.88 7.83 -10.13
C TRP A 110 -17.32 7.52 -9.70
N PRO A 111 -17.59 6.37 -9.05
CA PRO A 111 -18.93 6.00 -8.61
C PRO A 111 -19.37 6.83 -7.40
N ILE A 112 -20.60 7.34 -7.47
CA ILE A 112 -21.28 8.09 -6.40
C ILE A 112 -22.58 7.35 -6.09
N GLY A 113 -22.81 7.09 -4.80
CA GLY A 113 -23.94 6.30 -4.34
C GLY A 113 -23.66 4.79 -4.28
N ASP A 114 -24.72 4.02 -4.08
CA ASP A 114 -24.69 2.57 -3.93
C ASP A 114 -25.19 1.91 -5.23
N PRO A 115 -24.45 0.96 -5.83
CA PRO A 115 -24.88 0.26 -7.04
C PRO A 115 -26.25 -0.44 -6.96
N ALA A 116 -26.75 -0.73 -5.75
CA ALA A 116 -28.06 -1.34 -5.54
C ALA A 116 -29.23 -0.34 -5.48
N LYS A 117 -28.95 0.98 -5.57
CA LYS A 117 -29.96 2.05 -5.50
C LYS A 117 -30.05 2.79 -6.84
N ASP A 118 -31.25 3.30 -7.17
CA ASP A 118 -31.50 4.11 -8.37
C ASP A 118 -30.75 5.46 -8.39
N ASP A 119 -30.14 5.85 -7.27
CA ASP A 119 -29.30 7.06 -7.18
C ASP A 119 -27.84 6.82 -7.59
N PHE A 120 -27.50 5.61 -8.07
CA PHE A 120 -26.14 5.32 -8.53
C PHE A 120 -25.79 6.11 -9.79
N HIS A 121 -24.74 6.90 -9.71
CA HIS A 121 -24.23 7.66 -10.85
C HIS A 121 -22.73 7.85 -10.79
N PHE A 122 -22.14 8.28 -11.89
CA PHE A 122 -20.74 8.65 -11.97
C PHE A 122 -20.57 10.17 -11.91
N CYS A 123 -19.41 10.60 -11.46
CA CYS A 123 -19.05 12.00 -11.31
C CYS A 123 -19.16 12.84 -12.60
N GLY A 124 -18.87 12.27 -13.76
CA GLY A 124 -19.11 12.90 -15.07
C GLY A 124 -18.21 14.08 -15.46
N GLN A 125 -17.43 14.65 -14.53
CA GLN A 125 -16.46 15.74 -14.82
C GLN A 125 -15.49 15.38 -15.96
N PRO A 126 -14.92 16.35 -16.70
CA PRO A 126 -13.84 16.07 -17.64
C PRO A 126 -12.67 15.35 -16.95
N ALA A 127 -12.31 14.18 -17.48
CA ALA A 127 -11.16 13.42 -17.01
C ALA A 127 -9.85 14.11 -17.44
N MET A 128 -8.83 14.01 -16.60
CA MET A 128 -7.50 14.52 -16.97
C MET A 128 -6.93 13.67 -18.12
N VAL A 129 -6.16 14.30 -19.01
CA VAL A 129 -5.54 13.60 -20.15
C VAL A 129 -4.71 12.40 -19.67
N GLY A 130 -4.99 11.22 -20.24
CA GLY A 130 -4.33 9.97 -19.87
C GLY A 130 -4.75 9.38 -18.52
N LYS A 131 -5.83 9.88 -17.89
CA LYS A 131 -6.37 9.36 -16.62
C LYS A 131 -7.88 9.12 -16.74
N SER A 132 -8.39 8.19 -15.93
CA SER A 132 -9.82 7.82 -15.92
C SER A 132 -10.71 8.71 -15.04
N TYR A 133 -10.10 9.66 -14.33
CA TYR A 133 -10.76 10.48 -13.32
C TYR A 133 -10.37 11.96 -13.46
N CYS A 134 -11.22 12.87 -12.98
CA CYS A 134 -10.90 14.30 -12.85
C CYS A 134 -9.82 14.54 -11.79
N SER A 135 -9.31 15.77 -11.67
CA SER A 135 -8.23 16.12 -10.74
C SER A 135 -8.55 15.77 -9.27
N HIS A 136 -9.79 15.96 -8.85
CA HIS A 136 -10.26 15.61 -7.51
C HIS A 136 -10.25 14.09 -7.27
N HIS A 137 -10.98 13.34 -8.10
CA HIS A 137 -11.09 11.89 -7.97
C HIS A 137 -9.78 11.15 -8.25
N ALA A 138 -8.90 11.70 -9.08
CA ALA A 138 -7.56 11.15 -9.29
C ALA A 138 -6.70 11.19 -8.01
N ARG A 139 -6.81 12.26 -7.20
CA ARG A 139 -6.09 12.35 -5.92
C ARG A 139 -6.60 11.34 -4.89
N MET A 140 -7.89 11.01 -4.95
CA MET A 140 -8.48 9.99 -4.06
C MET A 140 -8.15 8.57 -4.52
N ALA A 141 -8.16 8.32 -5.84
CA ALA A 141 -7.90 7.00 -6.41
C ALA A 141 -6.41 6.59 -6.32
N PHE A 142 -5.50 7.52 -6.61
CA PHE A 142 -4.10 7.23 -6.80
C PHE A 142 -3.29 7.72 -5.60
N GLN A 143 -2.66 6.79 -4.88
CA GLN A 143 -1.65 7.16 -3.90
C GLN A 143 -0.40 7.68 -4.61
N PRO A 144 0.25 8.74 -4.09
CA PRO A 144 1.53 9.16 -4.62
C PRO A 144 2.51 7.99 -4.50
N PRO A 145 3.36 7.75 -5.51
CA PRO A 145 4.37 6.71 -5.39
C PRO A 145 5.23 7.06 -4.17
N GLN A 146 5.14 6.23 -3.13
CA GLN A 146 6.04 6.37 -2.01
C GLN A 146 7.44 6.24 -2.60
N ARG A 147 8.24 7.30 -2.46
CA ARG A 147 9.67 7.16 -2.69
C ARG A 147 10.09 6.10 -1.70
N ARG A 148 10.34 4.88 -2.20
CA ARG A 148 11.21 3.95 -1.51
C ARG A 148 12.50 4.72 -1.45
N ASP A 149 12.73 5.38 -0.32
CA ASP A 149 14.07 5.73 0.08
C ASP A 149 14.78 4.37 0.05
N ARG A 150 15.49 4.15 -1.06
CA ARG A 150 16.46 3.09 -1.17
C ARG A 150 17.61 3.58 -0.32
N THR A 151 17.35 3.75 0.97
CA THR A 151 18.36 3.86 1.99
C THR A 151 19.07 2.56 1.80
N GLU A 152 20.19 2.62 1.08
CA GLU A 152 21.19 1.60 1.10
C GLU A 152 21.26 1.19 2.56
N VAL A 153 20.79 -0.02 2.83
CA VAL A 153 21.08 -0.67 4.09
C VAL A 153 22.58 -0.86 4.01
N ARG A 154 23.30 0.21 4.36
CA ARG A 154 24.73 0.26 4.52
C ARG A 154 24.92 -0.62 5.73
N ARG A 155 25.10 -1.91 5.45
CA ARG A 155 25.37 -2.93 6.44
C ARG A 155 26.48 -2.34 7.31
N PRO A 156 26.28 -2.17 8.63
CA PRO A 156 27.37 -1.72 9.47
C PRO A 156 28.53 -2.68 9.28
N ALA A 157 29.71 -2.13 8.96
CA ALA A 157 30.93 -2.87 8.61
C ALA A 157 31.29 -3.97 9.64
N ALA A 158 30.80 -3.84 10.87
CA ALA A 158 30.97 -4.79 11.97
C ALA A 158 30.46 -6.22 11.70
N GLN A 159 29.57 -6.46 10.72
CA GLN A 159 29.08 -7.82 10.44
C GLN A 159 29.94 -8.60 9.43
N LEU A 160 30.79 -7.92 8.66
CA LEU A 160 31.69 -8.57 7.70
C LEU A 160 32.95 -9.13 8.39
N GLU A 161 33.46 -8.45 9.42
CA GLU A 161 34.68 -8.84 10.13
C GLU A 161 34.50 -10.09 10.99
N ARG A 162 33.32 -10.31 11.58
CA ARG A 162 33.02 -11.52 12.36
C ARG A 162 33.00 -12.81 11.53
N ARG A 163 32.86 -12.72 10.19
CA ARG A 163 32.90 -13.88 9.29
C ARG A 163 34.31 -14.20 8.80
N ARG A 164 35.26 -13.28 8.94
CA ARG A 164 36.67 -13.49 8.58
C ARG A 164 37.52 -14.03 9.74
N ALA A 165 37.08 -13.82 10.98
CA ALA A 165 37.78 -14.31 12.17
C ALA A 165 37.37 -15.75 12.60
N ALA A 166 36.48 -16.41 11.86
CA ALA A 166 35.99 -17.75 12.14
C ALA A 166 36.28 -18.75 10.99
N GLY A 167 37.27 -18.45 10.16
CA GLY A 167 37.80 -19.32 9.12
C GLY A 167 39.26 -19.62 9.38
#